data_AF-A7RGR9-F1
#
_entry.id   AF-A7RGR9-F1
#
_cell.length_a   1.000
_cell.length_b   1.000
_cell.length_c   1.000
_cell.angle_alpha   90.00
_cell.angle_beta   90.00
_cell.angle_gamma   90.00
#
_symmetry.space_group_name_H-M   'P 1'
#
loop_
_entity.id
_entity.type
_entity.pdbx_description
1 polymer ?
#
loop_
_entity_poly.entity_id
_entity_poly.type
_entity_poly.pdbx_seq_one_letter_code
_entity_poly.pdbx_strand_id
1 'polypeptide(L)'
;LQPGSVLHSDDWGAYRNITAHAPNVSSHRVVVHKDYFVDPVTGVNTQEIESTWARVKRMVKSKKGIPTADLQSHLDEVMWRQWRGEKCPFDNMVLLISRYYRNTTI
;
A
#
# COMPACT_ATOMS: atom_id res chain seq x y z
N LEU A 1 -9.50 6.21 0.26
CA LEU A 1 -8.83 7.35 0.92
C LEU A 1 -9.85 8.06 1.79
N GLN A 2 -9.52 8.30 3.06
CA GLN A 2 -10.41 9.05 3.95
C GLN A 2 -10.47 10.51 3.48
N PRO A 3 -11.63 11.17 3.59
CA PRO A 3 -11.74 12.61 3.31
C PRO A 3 -10.66 13.39 4.06
N GLY A 4 -10.00 14.32 3.39
CA GLY A 4 -8.95 15.13 3.98
C GLY A 4 -7.53 14.55 3.87
N SER A 5 -7.37 13.34 3.32
CA SER A 5 -6.05 12.71 3.17
C SER A 5 -5.08 13.57 2.35
N VAL A 6 -3.82 13.62 2.75
CA VAL A 6 -2.72 14.16 1.95
C VAL A 6 -2.04 13.00 1.22
N LEU A 7 -1.88 13.14 -0.09
CA LEU A 7 -1.20 12.15 -0.93
C LEU A 7 0.23 12.60 -1.20
N HIS A 8 1.21 11.73 -0.99
CA HIS A 8 2.60 11.94 -1.40
C HIS A 8 2.95 10.97 -2.54
N SER A 9 3.59 11.46 -3.62
CA SER A 9 4.09 10.62 -4.71
C SER A 9 5.43 11.12 -5.25
N ASP A 10 6.05 10.32 -6.12
CA ASP A 10 7.12 10.79 -6.99
C ASP A 10 6.57 11.72 -8.10
N ASP A 11 7.47 12.24 -8.94
CA ASP A 11 7.19 13.16 -10.04
C ASP A 11 6.76 12.48 -11.34
N TRP A 12 6.34 11.21 -11.29
CA TRP A 12 5.89 10.50 -12.48
C TRP A 12 4.67 11.18 -13.11
N GLY A 13 4.77 11.48 -14.41
CA GLY A 13 3.77 12.26 -15.15
C GLY A 13 2.35 11.70 -15.09
N ALA A 14 2.18 10.39 -14.85
CA ALA A 14 0.87 9.76 -14.68
C ALA A 14 0.10 10.28 -13.45
N TYR A 15 0.79 10.80 -12.43
CA TYR A 15 0.16 11.29 -11.20
C TYR A 15 -0.30 12.75 -11.27
N ARG A 16 0.01 13.49 -12.34
CA ARG A 16 -0.32 14.93 -12.46
C ARG A 16 -1.80 15.25 -12.29
N ASN A 17 -2.69 14.31 -12.65
CA ASN A 17 -4.14 14.49 -12.55
C ASN A 17 -4.80 13.65 -11.45
N ILE A 18 -4.04 13.20 -10.45
CA ILE A 18 -4.55 12.26 -9.45
C ILE A 18 -5.70 12.83 -8.62
N THR A 19 -5.73 14.14 -8.41
CA THR A 19 -6.82 14.82 -7.69
C THR A 19 -8.16 14.69 -8.41
N ALA A 20 -8.18 14.60 -9.75
CA ALA A 20 -9.40 14.32 -10.51
C ALA A 20 -9.91 12.89 -10.33
N HIS A 21 -9.02 11.95 -9.96
CA HIS A 21 -9.34 10.53 -9.78
C HIS A 21 -9.47 10.14 -8.29
N ALA A 22 -9.10 11.04 -7.37
CA ALA A 22 -9.10 10.81 -5.93
C ALA A 22 -9.81 11.98 -5.21
N PRO A 23 -11.15 12.10 -5.33
CA PRO A 23 -11.91 13.26 -4.86
C PRO A 23 -11.85 13.48 -3.34
N ASN A 24 -11.42 12.47 -2.57
CA ASN A 24 -11.28 12.55 -1.11
C ASN A 24 -9.90 13.06 -0.65
N VAL A 25 -8.98 13.33 -1.58
CA VAL A 25 -7.64 13.86 -1.29
C VAL A 25 -7.72 15.38 -1.16
N SER A 26 -7.25 15.92 -0.03
CA SER A 26 -7.21 17.36 0.22
C SER A 26 -6.05 18.05 -0.50
N SER A 27 -4.93 17.35 -0.64
CA SER A 27 -3.74 17.86 -1.32
C SER A 27 -2.87 16.71 -1.83
N HIS A 28 -2.19 16.97 -2.94
CA HIS A 28 -1.19 16.08 -3.52
C HIS A 28 0.16 16.79 -3.47
N ARG A 29 1.13 16.17 -2.81
CA ARG A 29 2.51 16.62 -2.71
C ARG A 29 3.41 15.67 -3.48
N VAL A 30 4.43 16.23 -4.11
CA VAL A 30 5.31 15.52 -5.03
C VAL A 30 6.75 15.70 -4.57
N VAL A 31 7.53 14.62 -4.57
CA VAL A 31 8.99 14.68 -4.47
C VAL A 31 9.60 14.47 -5.85
N VAL A 32 10.53 15.36 -6.23
CA VAL A 32 11.26 15.27 -7.49
C VAL A 32 12.60 14.59 -7.23
N HIS A 33 12.64 13.27 -7.45
CA HIS A 33 13.81 12.43 -7.16
C HIS A 33 15.06 12.76 -7.98
N LYS A 34 14.90 13.48 -9.10
CA LYS A 34 16.02 14.01 -9.87
C LYS A 34 16.85 14.99 -9.04
N ASP A 35 16.19 15.78 -8.20
CA ASP A 35 16.82 16.88 -7.48
C ASP A 35 17.05 16.51 -6.01
N TYR A 36 16.09 15.83 -5.38
CA TYR A 36 16.14 15.53 -3.94
C TYR A 36 15.54 14.17 -3.59
N PHE A 37 16.17 13.46 -2.65
CA PHE A 37 15.62 12.24 -2.05
C PHE A 37 14.55 12.56 -0.98
N VAL A 38 14.68 13.69 -0.31
CA VAL A 38 13.70 14.29 0.61
C VAL A 38 13.62 15.76 0.23
N ASP A 39 12.42 16.28 -0.04
CA ASP A 39 12.24 17.70 -0.36
C ASP A 39 12.71 18.56 0.84
N PRO A 40 13.70 19.45 0.66
CA PRO A 40 14.29 20.21 1.77
C PRO A 40 13.36 21.31 2.32
N VAL A 41 12.34 21.71 1.56
CA VAL A 41 11.37 22.75 1.96
C VAL A 41 10.16 22.10 2.63
N THR A 42 9.61 21.05 2.03
CA THR A 42 8.35 20.44 2.49
C THR A 42 8.54 19.19 3.35
N GLY A 43 9.73 18.59 3.34
CA GLY A 43 10.03 17.32 4.00
C GLY A 43 9.39 16.10 3.33
N VAL A 44 8.71 16.28 2.19
CA VAL A 44 7.99 15.22 1.48
C VAL A 44 8.98 14.20 0.95
N ASN A 45 8.60 12.93 1.10
CA ASN A 45 9.35 11.80 0.58
C ASN A 45 8.44 10.60 0.34
N THR A 46 8.97 9.60 -0.35
CA THR A 46 8.30 8.33 -0.70
C THR A 46 9.01 7.11 -0.13
N GLN A 47 9.87 7.27 0.88
CA GLN A 47 10.71 6.16 1.39
C GLN A 47 9.88 4.99 1.95
N GLU A 48 8.81 5.27 2.68
CA GLU A 48 7.99 4.20 3.26
C GLU A 48 7.35 3.31 2.18
N ILE A 49 6.81 3.93 1.13
CA ILE A 49 6.16 3.18 0.05
C ILE A 49 7.20 2.47 -0.82
N GLU A 50 8.35 3.09 -1.10
CA GLU A 50 9.47 2.46 -1.80
C GLU A 50 10.02 1.24 -1.06
N SER A 51 10.22 1.37 0.26
CA SER A 51 10.68 0.28 1.13
C SER A 51 9.65 -0.86 1.17
N THR A 52 8.37 -0.53 1.29
CA THR A 52 7.27 -1.50 1.23
C THR A 52 7.29 -2.27 -0.10
N TRP A 53 7.38 -1.56 -1.23
CA TRP A 53 7.48 -2.18 -2.56
C TRP A 53 8.74 -3.02 -2.74
N ALA A 54 9.88 -2.60 -2.18
CA ALA A 54 11.10 -3.38 -2.23
C ALA A 54 10.93 -4.74 -1.51
N ARG A 55 10.25 -4.76 -0.37
CA ARG A 55 9.92 -5.99 0.36
C ARG A 55 8.98 -6.90 -0.45
N VAL A 56 7.92 -6.35 -1.03
CA VAL A 56 6.98 -7.10 -1.90
C VAL A 56 7.72 -7.71 -3.08
N LYS A 57 8.48 -6.90 -3.83
CA LYS A 57 9.25 -7.36 -4.99
C LYS A 57 10.26 -8.46 -4.63
N ARG A 58 10.87 -8.39 -3.44
CA ARG A 58 11.80 -9.43 -2.96
C ARG A 58 11.11 -10.78 -2.81
N MET A 59 9.89 -10.83 -2.27
CA MET A 59 9.11 -12.06 -2.14
C MET A 59 8.69 -12.63 -3.49
N VAL A 60 8.28 -11.78 -4.43
CA VAL A 60 7.96 -12.23 -5.79
C VAL A 60 9.19 -12.80 -6.49
N LYS A 61 10.35 -12.14 -6.35
CA LYS A 61 11.61 -12.61 -6.94
C LYS A 61 12.09 -13.93 -6.33
N SER A 62 11.93 -14.14 -5.02
CA SER A 62 12.32 -15.41 -4.39
C SER A 62 11.48 -16.60 -4.88
N LYS A 63 10.25 -16.34 -5.35
CA LYS A 63 9.38 -17.33 -6.00
C LYS A 63 9.65 -17.54 -7.49
N LYS A 64 10.67 -16.85 -8.05
CA LYS A 64 10.97 -16.80 -9.50
C LYS A 64 9.83 -16.22 -10.34
N GLY A 65 9.07 -15.29 -9.75
CA GLY A 65 7.87 -14.72 -10.34
C GLY A 65 6.61 -15.33 -9.75
N ILE A 66 5.48 -14.71 -10.09
CA ILE A 66 4.14 -15.20 -9.80
C ILE A 66 3.30 -15.03 -11.07
N PRO A 67 2.36 -15.94 -11.36
CA PRO A 67 1.42 -15.75 -12.45
C PRO A 67 0.67 -14.42 -12.28
N THR A 68 0.41 -13.72 -13.38
CA THR A 68 -0.34 -12.45 -13.34
C THR A 68 -1.73 -12.62 -12.74
N ALA A 69 -2.37 -13.78 -12.96
CA ALA A 69 -3.65 -14.13 -12.37
C ALA A 69 -3.63 -14.16 -10.83
N ASP A 70 -2.48 -14.47 -10.23
CA ASP A 70 -2.31 -14.58 -8.77
C ASP A 70 -1.76 -13.30 -8.14
N LEU A 71 -1.36 -12.30 -8.94
CA LEU A 71 -0.73 -11.08 -8.46
C LEU A 71 -1.62 -10.35 -7.45
N GLN A 72 -2.91 -10.21 -7.74
CA GLN A 72 -3.83 -9.52 -6.85
C GLN A 72 -3.96 -10.24 -5.50
N SER A 73 -4.20 -11.55 -5.51
CA SER A 73 -4.29 -12.37 -4.30
C SER A 73 -3.01 -12.31 -3.46
N HIS A 74 -1.85 -12.25 -4.12
CA HIS A 74 -0.57 -12.09 -3.43
C HIS A 74 -0.43 -10.71 -2.77
N LEU A 75 -0.80 -9.63 -3.48
CA LEU A 75 -0.80 -8.29 -2.91
C LEU A 75 -1.76 -8.18 -1.73
N ASP A 76 -2.97 -8.73 -1.85
CA ASP A 76 -3.98 -8.73 -0.79
C ASP A 76 -3.47 -9.45 0.47
N GLU A 77 -2.82 -10.60 0.30
CA GLU A 77 -2.25 -11.37 1.41
C GLU A 77 -1.12 -10.60 2.12
N VAL A 78 -0.22 -9.98 1.36
CA VAL A 78 0.89 -9.19 1.93
C VAL A 78 0.36 -7.96 2.67
N MET A 79 -0.60 -7.26 2.08
CA MET A 79 -1.26 -6.10 2.69
C MET A 79 -1.99 -6.50 3.97
N TRP A 80 -2.72 -7.61 3.94
CA TRP A 80 -3.39 -8.14 5.11
C TRP A 80 -2.39 -8.51 6.22
N ARG A 81 -1.28 -9.20 5.91
CA ARG A 81 -0.25 -9.49 6.91
C ARG A 81 0.36 -8.23 7.51
N GLN A 82 0.60 -7.20 6.69
CA GLN A 82 1.16 -5.94 7.16
C GLN A 82 0.19 -5.19 8.08
N TRP A 83 -1.11 -5.22 7.79
CA TRP A 83 -2.11 -4.47 8.53
C TRP A 83 -2.74 -5.23 9.71
N ARG A 84 -2.74 -6.56 9.66
CA ARG A 84 -3.51 -7.44 10.56
C ARG A 84 -2.76 -8.70 10.99
N GLY A 85 -1.63 -9.04 10.36
CA GLY A 85 -0.89 -10.26 10.65
C GLY A 85 -0.18 -10.24 12.01
N GLU A 86 0.21 -9.05 12.49
CA GLU A 86 0.95 -8.84 13.75
C GLU A 86 2.00 -9.95 14.03
N LYS A 87 2.13 -10.42 15.28
CA LYS A 87 3.08 -11.48 15.64
C LYS A 87 2.61 -12.89 15.29
N CYS A 88 1.30 -13.12 15.24
CA CYS A 88 0.69 -14.43 15.03
C CYS A 88 -0.35 -14.37 13.90
N PRO A 89 0.08 -14.37 12.62
CA PRO A 89 -0.85 -14.22 11.50
C PRO A 89 -1.92 -15.31 11.45
N PHE A 90 -1.56 -16.56 11.77
CA PHE A 90 -2.52 -17.66 11.74
C PHE A 90 -3.66 -17.45 12.75
N ASP A 91 -3.33 -17.10 13.99
CA ASP A 91 -4.32 -16.86 15.04
C ASP A 91 -5.23 -15.68 14.69
N ASN A 92 -4.66 -14.59 14.15
CA ASN A 92 -5.43 -13.44 13.70
C ASN A 92 -6.38 -13.78 12.54
N MET A 93 -5.97 -14.69 11.65
CA MET A 93 -6.81 -15.19 10.57
C MET A 93 -7.98 -16.04 11.10
N VAL A 94 -7.70 -16.96 12.04
CA VAL A 94 -8.72 -17.77 12.70
C VAL A 94 -9.74 -16.91 13.45
N LEU A 95 -9.28 -15.87 14.15
CA LEU A 95 -10.16 -14.90 14.82
C LEU A 95 -11.07 -14.15 13.84
N LEU A 96 -10.52 -13.73 12.69
CA LEU A 96 -11.29 -13.08 11.61
C LEU A 96 -12.37 -13.98 11.04
N ILE A 97 -12.03 -15.23 10.70
CA ILE A 97 -12.98 -16.25 10.26
C ILE A 97 -14.06 -16.44 11.31
N SER A 98 -13.68 -16.65 12.57
CA SER A 98 -14.64 -16.90 13.66
C SER A 98 -15.64 -15.75 13.82
N ARG A 99 -15.19 -14.49 13.70
CA ARG A 99 -16.06 -13.31 13.76
C ARG A 99 -17.01 -13.22 12.57
N TYR A 100 -16.52 -13.49 11.37
CA TYR A 100 -17.32 -13.43 10.15
C TYR A 100 -18.49 -14.43 10.20
N TYR A 101 -18.20 -15.69 10.55
CA TYR A 101 -19.23 -16.74 10.65
C TYR A 101 -20.11 -16.63 11.91
N ARG A 102 -19.67 -15.96 12.99
CA ARG A 102 -20.55 -15.66 14.14
C ARG A 102 -21.63 -14.62 13.82
N ASN A 103 -21.30 -13.63 12.99
CA ASN A 103 -22.23 -12.54 12.64
C ASN A 103 -23.13 -12.88 11.43
N THR A 104 -22.96 -14.07 10.86
CA THR A 104 -23.80 -14.59 9.78
C THR A 104 -24.83 -15.54 10.39
N THR A 105 -25.75 -15.01 11.20
CA THR A 105 -26.97 -15.75 11.56
C THR A 105 -28.01 -15.44 10.49
N ILE A 106 -28.46 -16.47 9.78
CA ILE A 106 -29.57 -16.43 8.80
C ILE A 106 -30.89 -16.31 9.57
#